data_AF-A0A7L0CXQ7-F1
#
_entry.id   AF-A0A7L0CXQ7-F1
#
_cell.length_a   1.000
_cell.length_b   1.000
_cell.length_c   1.000
_cell.angle_alpha   90.00
_cell.angle_beta   90.00
_cell.angle_gamma   90.00
#
_symmetry.space_group_name_H-M   'P 1'
#
loop_
_entity.id
_entity.type
_entity.pdbx_description
1 polymer ?
#
loop_
_entity_poly.entity_id
_entity_poly.type
_entity_poly.pdbx_seq_one_letter_code
_entity_poly.pdbx_strand_id
1 'polypeptide(L)'
;PAWLRRLCGQLLSERLMRPKGVQAVVRGILEGTGAGGAGAEAAAVDWRKCDTVAKILASCPQQCLSLEDYYQLVCPQILDLLHIQDKLTARQFQRVATTTLLTMVEEHPQLAEKHLLQLLLAPLLRCLET
;
A
#
# COMPACT_ATOMS: atom_id res chain seq x y z
N PRO A 1 -15.36 -8.79 -19.53
CA PRO A 1 -16.79 -8.51 -19.24
C PRO A 1 -16.96 -7.69 -17.95
N ALA A 2 -17.97 -6.80 -17.86
CA ALA A 2 -18.15 -5.92 -16.70
C ALA A 2 -18.46 -6.66 -15.39
N TRP A 3 -19.12 -7.81 -15.47
CA TRP A 3 -19.40 -8.67 -14.31
C TRP A 3 -18.11 -9.27 -13.73
N LEU A 4 -17.19 -9.73 -14.59
CA LEU A 4 -15.93 -10.34 -14.16
C LEU A 4 -15.04 -9.31 -13.45
N ARG A 5 -14.95 -8.10 -14.01
CA ARG A 5 -14.18 -7.00 -13.39
C ARG A 5 -14.70 -6.68 -11.99
N ARG A 6 -16.03 -6.65 -11.81
CA ARG A 6 -16.66 -6.41 -10.51
C ARG A 6 -16.32 -7.53 -9.51
N LEU A 7 -16.44 -8.78 -9.92
CA LEU A 7 -16.10 -9.93 -9.07
C LEU A 7 -14.62 -9.95 -8.68
N CYS A 8 -13.72 -9.73 -9.63
CA CYS A 8 -12.29 -9.62 -9.37
C CYS A 8 -11.96 -8.45 -8.42
N GLY A 9 -12.60 -7.30 -8.60
CA GLY A 9 -12.46 -6.15 -7.71
C GLY A 9 -12.90 -6.48 -6.29
N GLN A 10 -14.06 -7.14 -6.12
CA GLN A 10 -14.53 -7.58 -4.82
C GLN A 10 -13.55 -8.55 -4.14
N LEU A 11 -13.08 -9.58 -4.85
CA LEU A 11 -12.12 -10.55 -4.29
C LEU A 11 -10.80 -9.89 -3.90
N LEU A 12 -10.32 -8.92 -4.70
CA LEU A 12 -9.13 -8.15 -4.38
C LEU A 12 -9.32 -7.33 -3.10
N SER A 13 -10.43 -6.59 -2.99
CA SER A 13 -10.76 -5.80 -1.80
C SER A 13 -10.90 -6.68 -0.55
N GLU A 14 -11.56 -7.83 -0.67
CA GLU A 14 -11.69 -8.80 0.42
C GLU A 14 -10.32 -9.32 0.89
N ARG A 15 -9.37 -9.53 -0.01
CA ARG A 15 -7.99 -9.94 0.35
C ARG A 15 -7.21 -8.80 0.97
N LEU A 16 -7.28 -7.62 0.37
CA LEU A 16 -6.59 -6.40 0.82
C LEU A 16 -6.90 -6.07 2.28
N MET A 17 -8.17 -6.21 2.66
CA MET A 17 -8.68 -5.90 4.01
C MET A 17 -8.43 -7.01 5.05
N ARG A 18 -7.76 -8.11 4.71
CA ARG A 18 -7.36 -9.11 5.72
C ARG A 18 -6.06 -8.67 6.40
N PRO A 19 -5.73 -9.21 7.60
CA PRO A 19 -4.40 -9.07 8.17
C PRO A 19 -3.34 -9.57 7.17
N LYS A 20 -2.28 -8.77 6.95
CA LYS A 20 -1.23 -9.00 5.93
C LYS A 20 -1.76 -8.99 4.48
N GLY A 21 -2.99 -8.51 4.27
CA GLY A 21 -3.64 -8.43 2.96
C GLY A 21 -2.91 -7.50 2.00
N VAL A 22 -2.48 -6.33 2.49
CA VAL A 22 -1.68 -5.37 1.72
C VAL A 22 -0.41 -6.04 1.20
N GLN A 23 0.37 -6.67 2.08
CA GLN A 23 1.60 -7.37 1.69
C GLN A 23 1.34 -8.47 0.66
N ALA A 24 0.26 -9.26 0.82
CA ALA A 24 -0.10 -10.30 -0.12
C ALA A 24 -0.45 -9.75 -1.52
N VAL A 25 -1.19 -8.63 -1.59
CA VAL A 25 -1.54 -7.96 -2.85
C VAL A 25 -0.29 -7.38 -3.52
N VAL A 26 0.57 -6.69 -2.75
CA VAL A 26 1.83 -6.12 -3.24
C VAL A 26 2.72 -7.23 -3.81
N ARG A 27 2.92 -8.33 -3.08
CA ARG A 27 3.66 -9.51 -3.55
C ARG A 27 3.05 -10.10 -4.81
N GLY A 28 1.76 -10.36 -4.81
CA GLY A 28 1.08 -10.98 -5.96
C GLY A 28 1.24 -10.18 -7.26
N ILE A 29 1.24 -8.84 -7.18
CA ILE A 29 1.37 -7.98 -8.36
C ILE A 29 2.83 -7.78 -8.76
N LEU A 30 3.73 -7.56 -7.79
CA LEU A 30 5.14 -7.31 -8.07
C LEU A 30 5.92 -8.58 -8.42
N GLU A 31 5.73 -9.67 -7.67
CA GLU A 31 6.47 -10.92 -7.80
C GLU A 31 5.79 -11.90 -8.79
N GLY A 32 4.46 -11.84 -8.94
CA GLY A 32 3.69 -12.74 -9.82
C GLY A 32 3.84 -12.47 -11.32
N THR A 33 4.53 -11.40 -11.70
CA THR A 33 4.83 -11.07 -13.10
C THR A 33 6.28 -11.42 -13.40
N GLY A 34 6.53 -12.70 -13.72
CA GLY A 34 7.85 -13.30 -13.92
C GLY A 34 8.71 -12.68 -15.04
N ALA A 35 9.09 -11.42 -14.91
CA ALA A 35 9.96 -10.69 -15.81
C ALA A 35 11.21 -10.26 -15.03
N GLY A 36 12.04 -11.24 -14.70
CA GLY A 36 13.44 -11.04 -14.30
C GLY A 36 14.30 -10.61 -15.49
N GLY A 37 13.93 -9.51 -16.16
CA GLY A 37 14.76 -8.88 -17.17
C GLY A 37 15.75 -7.94 -16.51
N ALA A 38 17.04 -8.07 -16.82
CA ALA A 38 18.03 -7.08 -16.41
C ALA A 38 18.05 -5.92 -17.43
N GLY A 39 17.82 -4.68 -16.98
CA GLY A 39 17.94 -3.50 -17.83
C GLY A 39 17.01 -2.34 -17.44
N ALA A 40 17.23 -1.18 -18.08
CA ALA A 40 16.47 0.04 -17.80
C ALA A 40 14.97 -0.10 -18.11
N GLU A 41 14.59 -0.90 -19.12
CA GLU A 41 13.19 -1.15 -19.45
C GLU A 41 12.47 -2.04 -18.44
N ALA A 42 13.16 -3.03 -17.86
CA ALA A 42 12.59 -3.84 -16.79
C ALA A 42 12.39 -3.02 -15.51
N ALA A 43 13.37 -2.18 -15.17
CA ALA A 43 13.23 -1.19 -14.10
C ALA A 43 12.10 -0.17 -14.40
N ALA A 44 11.88 0.17 -15.68
CA ALA A 44 10.80 1.03 -16.11
C ALA A 44 9.40 0.39 -15.89
N VAL A 45 9.30 -0.89 -16.21
CA VAL A 45 8.08 -1.67 -16.01
C VAL A 45 7.78 -1.85 -14.52
N ASP A 46 8.80 -2.06 -13.69
CA ASP A 46 8.65 -2.23 -12.25
C ASP A 46 8.16 -0.96 -11.53
N TRP A 47 8.56 0.25 -11.96
CA TRP A 47 8.02 1.46 -11.34
C TRP A 47 6.54 1.69 -11.66
N ARG A 48 6.10 1.39 -12.89
CA ARG A 48 4.70 1.51 -13.28
C ARG A 48 3.82 0.55 -12.50
N LYS A 49 4.33 -0.65 -12.21
CA LYS A 49 3.66 -1.61 -11.33
C LYS A 49 3.55 -1.04 -9.91
N CYS A 50 4.63 -0.49 -9.36
CA CYS A 50 4.60 0.15 -8.04
C CYS A 50 3.54 1.25 -7.95
N ASP A 51 3.50 2.16 -8.93
CA ASP A 51 2.52 3.25 -8.97
C ASP A 51 1.09 2.73 -9.11
N THR A 52 0.89 1.66 -9.88
CA THR A 52 -0.43 1.01 -10.02
C THR A 52 -0.90 0.42 -8.70
N VAL A 53 -0.01 -0.30 -7.99
CA VAL A 53 -0.32 -0.85 -6.67
C VAL A 53 -0.60 0.28 -5.69
N ALA A 54 0.22 1.33 -5.66
CA ALA A 54 0.02 2.46 -4.77
C ALA A 54 -1.36 3.12 -4.97
N LYS A 55 -1.79 3.30 -6.22
CA LYS A 55 -3.15 3.80 -6.53
C LYS A 55 -4.25 2.86 -6.03
N ILE A 56 -4.06 1.54 -6.16
CA ILE A 56 -5.01 0.56 -5.62
C ILE A 56 -5.10 0.68 -4.10
N LEU A 57 -3.95 0.83 -3.41
CA LEU A 57 -3.92 0.92 -1.95
C LEU A 57 -4.48 2.25 -1.42
N ALA A 58 -4.26 3.36 -2.12
CA ALA A 58 -4.80 4.67 -1.74
C ALA A 58 -6.33 4.75 -1.96
N SER A 59 -6.85 4.00 -2.93
CA SER A 59 -8.27 3.99 -3.27
C SER A 59 -9.09 3.14 -2.28
N CYS A 60 -9.97 3.78 -1.51
CA CYS A 60 -10.92 3.06 -0.67
C CYS A 60 -11.91 2.22 -1.51
N PRO A 61 -12.03 0.91 -1.27
CA PRO A 61 -13.01 0.07 -1.94
C PRO A 61 -14.45 0.52 -1.72
N GLN A 62 -15.30 0.42 -2.75
CA GLN A 62 -16.72 0.75 -2.64
C GLN A 62 -17.48 -0.13 -1.63
N GLN A 63 -16.94 -1.30 -1.29
CA GLN A 63 -17.55 -2.22 -0.32
C GLN A 63 -17.21 -1.86 1.13
N CYS A 64 -16.32 -0.91 1.39
CA CYS A 64 -16.02 -0.44 2.73
C CYS A 64 -17.21 0.36 3.30
N LEU A 65 -17.52 0.15 4.57
CA LEU A 65 -18.60 0.87 5.27
C LEU A 65 -18.24 2.34 5.49
N SER A 66 -16.96 2.62 5.73
CA SER A 66 -16.43 3.97 5.84
C SER A 66 -14.97 4.04 5.39
N LEU A 67 -14.54 5.25 5.03
CA LEU A 67 -13.15 5.56 4.71
C LEU A 67 -12.24 5.45 5.95
N GLU A 68 -12.75 5.84 7.12
CA GLU A 68 -12.06 5.74 8.41
C GLU A 68 -11.69 4.28 8.73
N ASP A 69 -12.65 3.36 8.60
CA ASP A 69 -12.42 1.92 8.87
C ASP A 69 -11.34 1.36 7.94
N TYR A 70 -11.34 1.81 6.67
CA TYR A 70 -10.32 1.42 5.70
C TYR A 70 -8.93 1.92 6.13
N TYR A 71 -8.81 3.19 6.50
CA TYR A 71 -7.54 3.78 6.97
C TYR A 71 -7.02 3.05 8.21
N GLN A 72 -7.87 2.86 9.22
CA GLN A 72 -7.49 2.17 10.46
C GLN A 72 -6.93 0.76 10.22
N LEU A 73 -7.47 0.05 9.22
CA LEU A 73 -7.08 -1.32 8.88
C LEU A 73 -5.83 -1.40 8.00
N VAL A 74 -5.70 -0.49 7.03
CA VAL A 74 -4.71 -0.59 5.95
C VAL A 74 -3.46 0.22 6.24
N CYS A 75 -3.57 1.37 6.90
CA CYS A 75 -2.44 2.25 7.24
C CYS A 75 -1.31 1.54 8.00
N PRO A 76 -1.56 0.76 9.07
CA PRO A 76 -0.50 0.02 9.76
C PRO A 76 0.21 -0.98 8.83
N GLN A 77 -0.55 -1.68 7.98
CA GLN A 77 0.01 -2.66 7.04
C GLN A 77 0.87 -2.01 5.95
N ILE A 78 0.53 -0.79 5.52
CA ILE A 78 1.36 -0.01 4.59
C ILE A 78 2.68 0.36 5.25
N LEU A 79 2.65 0.80 6.52
CA LEU A 79 3.86 1.11 7.29
C LEU A 79 4.74 -0.13 7.49
N ASP A 80 4.16 -1.32 7.67
CA ASP A 80 4.90 -2.57 7.74
C ASP A 80 5.71 -2.87 6.47
N LEU A 81 5.28 -2.38 5.29
CA LEU A 81 6.05 -2.55 4.05
C LEU A 81 7.40 -1.85 4.09
N LEU A 82 7.50 -0.72 4.82
CA LEU A 82 8.75 0.02 4.99
C LEU A 82 9.80 -0.78 5.78
N HIS A 83 9.37 -1.75 6.57
CA HIS A 83 10.22 -2.58 7.43
C HIS A 83 10.76 -3.84 6.72
N ILE A 84 10.34 -4.12 5.47
CA ILE A 84 10.80 -5.30 4.73
C ILE A 84 12.26 -5.13 4.29
N GLN A 85 13.11 -6.07 4.70
CA GLN A 85 14.57 -6.02 4.48
C GLN A 85 15.08 -6.91 3.34
N ASP A 86 14.18 -7.61 2.63
CA ASP A 86 14.57 -8.45 1.51
C ASP A 86 15.22 -7.61 0.40
N LYS A 87 16.50 -7.89 0.08
CA LYS A 87 17.30 -7.02 -0.79
C LYS A 87 16.75 -6.87 -2.22
N LEU A 88 15.99 -7.87 -2.69
CA LEU A 88 15.46 -7.88 -4.05
C LEU A 88 14.17 -7.05 -4.15
N THR A 89 13.30 -7.16 -3.14
CA THR A 89 11.97 -6.57 -3.17
C THR A 89 11.84 -5.30 -2.33
N ALA A 90 12.70 -5.06 -1.32
CA ALA A 90 12.59 -3.95 -0.38
C ALA A 90 12.39 -2.59 -1.06
N ARG A 91 13.14 -2.31 -2.15
CA ARG A 91 13.00 -1.04 -2.88
C ARG A 91 11.62 -0.84 -3.49
N GLN A 92 11.04 -1.90 -4.06
CA GLN A 92 9.71 -1.83 -4.66
C GLN A 92 8.63 -1.66 -3.58
N PHE A 93 8.77 -2.38 -2.46
CA PHE A 93 7.86 -2.28 -1.32
C PHE A 93 7.90 -0.89 -0.67
N GLN A 94 9.10 -0.35 -0.47
CA GLN A 94 9.29 1.01 0.03
C GLN A 94 8.68 2.04 -0.91
N ARG A 95 8.85 1.88 -2.23
CA ARG A 95 8.24 2.79 -3.20
C ARG A 95 6.72 2.73 -3.15
N VAL A 96 6.13 1.52 -3.18
CA VAL A 96 4.68 1.36 -3.06
C VAL A 96 4.18 2.03 -1.78
N ALA A 97 4.84 1.77 -0.65
CA ALA A 97 4.46 2.36 0.63
C ALA A 97 4.50 3.88 0.58
N THR A 98 5.65 4.48 0.25
CA THR A 98 5.83 5.93 0.24
C THR A 98 4.88 6.62 -0.74
N THR A 99 4.69 6.08 -1.94
CA THR A 99 3.73 6.65 -2.91
C THR A 99 2.30 6.55 -2.40
N THR A 100 1.91 5.43 -1.80
CA THR A 100 0.56 5.27 -1.21
C THR A 100 0.33 6.28 -0.08
N LEU A 101 1.30 6.39 0.84
CA LEU A 101 1.23 7.30 1.98
C LEU A 101 1.12 8.76 1.52
N LEU A 102 1.92 9.15 0.52
CA LEU A 102 1.84 10.49 -0.05
C LEU A 102 0.44 10.78 -0.61
N THR A 103 -0.11 9.87 -1.42
CA THR A 103 -1.46 10.03 -1.98
C THR A 103 -2.53 10.10 -0.88
N MET A 104 -2.46 9.25 0.15
CA MET A 104 -3.43 9.28 1.26
C MET A 104 -3.36 10.59 2.06
N VAL A 105 -2.16 11.16 2.25
CA VAL A 105 -1.97 12.46 2.90
C VAL A 105 -2.53 13.60 2.04
N GLU A 106 -2.32 13.56 0.73
CA GLU A 106 -2.83 14.57 -0.20
C GLU A 106 -4.36 14.53 -0.33
N GLU A 107 -4.96 13.34 -0.40
CA GLU A 107 -6.42 13.18 -0.59
C GLU A 107 -7.21 13.39 0.71
N HIS A 108 -6.71 12.88 1.84
CA HIS A 108 -7.44 12.86 3.10
C HIS A 108 -6.52 13.21 4.29
N PRO A 109 -6.04 14.47 4.40
CA PRO A 109 -5.00 14.87 5.35
C PRO A 109 -5.38 14.62 6.81
N GLN A 110 -6.64 14.84 7.20
CA GLN A 110 -7.11 14.64 8.58
C GLN A 110 -7.08 13.17 8.99
N LEU A 111 -7.46 12.27 8.06
CA LEU A 111 -7.41 10.82 8.29
C LEU A 111 -5.96 10.32 8.30
N ALA A 112 -5.15 10.81 7.37
CA ALA A 112 -3.73 10.47 7.31
C ALA A 112 -2.97 10.96 8.54
N GLU A 113 -3.29 12.14 9.08
CA GLU A 113 -2.71 12.62 10.33
C GLU A 113 -2.97 11.63 11.46
N LYS A 114 -4.23 11.26 11.66
CA LYS A 114 -4.67 10.35 12.73
C LYS A 114 -4.13 8.93 12.59
N HIS A 115 -4.16 8.35 11.38
CA HIS A 115 -3.87 6.93 11.16
C HIS A 115 -2.47 6.63 10.59
N LEU A 116 -1.74 7.65 10.11
CA LEU A 116 -0.38 7.49 9.59
C LEU A 116 0.63 8.32 10.35
N LEU A 117 0.45 9.65 10.39
CA LEU A 117 1.46 10.54 10.96
C LEU A 117 1.59 10.35 12.47
N GLN A 118 0.47 10.18 13.20
CA GLN A 118 0.54 9.87 14.63
C GLN A 118 1.30 8.57 14.90
N LEU A 119 1.14 7.52 14.08
CA LEU A 119 1.90 6.27 14.25
C LEU A 119 3.40 6.47 14.03
N LEU A 120 3.78 7.22 13.00
CA LEU A 120 5.17 7.52 12.67
C LEU A 120 5.85 8.43 13.70
N LEU A 121 5.12 9.43 14.19
CA LEU A 121 5.64 10.46 15.07
C LEU A 121 5.54 10.11 16.55
N ALA A 122 4.65 9.19 16.96
CA ALA A 122 4.48 8.81 18.35
C ALA A 122 5.78 8.44 19.08
N PRO A 123 6.71 7.66 18.49
CA PRO A 123 8.01 7.39 19.13
C PRO A 123 8.85 8.65 19.32
N LEU A 124 8.84 9.58 18.37
CA LEU A 124 9.60 10.84 18.43
C LEU A 124 9.01 11.81 19.47
N LEU A 125 7.68 11.88 19.55
CA LEU A 125 6.97 12.71 20.53
C LEU A 125 7.27 12.27 21.96
N ARG A 126 7.37 10.96 22.22
CA ARG A 126 7.78 10.45 23.55
C ARG A 126 9.18 10.88 23.95
N CYS A 127 10.08 11.10 23.00
CA CYS A 127 11.43 11.60 23.27
C CYS A 127 11.47 13.11 23.59
N LEU A 128 10.39 13.86 23.34
CA LEU A 128 10.28 15.28 23.68
C LEU A 128 9.73 15.50 25.09
N GLU A 129 9.10 14.48 25.68
CA GLU A 129 8.52 14.53 27.03
C GLU A 129 9.54 14.18 28.14
N THR A 130 10.80 13.90 27.76
CA THR A 130 11.94 13.62 28.66
C THR A 130 12.87 14.82 28.77
#